data_AF-A0A7S3IN72-F1
#
_entry.id   AF-A0A7S3IN72-F1
#
_cell.length_a   1.000
_cell.length_b   1.000
_cell.length_c   1.000
_cell.angle_alpha   90.00
_cell.angle_beta   90.00
_cell.angle_gamma   90.00
#
_symmetry.space_group_name_H-M   'P 1'
#
loop_
_entity.id
_entity.type
_entity.pdbx_description
1 polymer ?
#
loop_
_entity_poly.entity_id
_entity_poly.type
_entity_poly.pdbx_seq_one_letter_code
_entity_poly.pdbx_strand_id
1 'polypeptide(L)'
;MAEICSKAQLSQIINAVNQDPFDVCRSPHGTRSIQKLIEIVREQDHFDQIKALLSTIIKELSWDINGNHVIQKILKSWSTQNSQFIFDAMSAQCVKIACHKHGCCIMQ
;
A
#
# COMPACT_ATOMS: atom_id res chain seq x y z
N MET A 1 -10.37 20.29 7.71
CA MET A 1 -9.52 20.19 8.92
C MET A 1 -8.36 19.27 8.58
N ALA A 2 -7.20 19.82 8.21
CA ALA A 2 -5.98 19.03 8.15
C ALA A 2 -5.49 18.91 9.61
N GLU A 3 -5.75 17.77 10.25
CA GLU A 3 -5.07 17.43 11.50
C GLU A 3 -3.58 17.38 11.21
N ILE A 4 -2.86 18.40 11.70
CA ILE A 4 -1.41 18.50 11.56
C ILE A 4 -0.82 17.48 12.53
N CYS A 5 -0.53 16.28 12.02
CA CYS A 5 0.24 15.29 12.75
C CYS A 5 1.66 15.84 12.97
N SER A 6 2.12 15.94 14.22
CA SER A 6 3.49 16.38 14.51
C SER A 6 4.51 15.34 14.04
N LYS A 7 5.76 15.74 13.74
CA LYS A 7 6.82 14.80 13.30
C LYS A 7 7.03 13.63 14.27
N ALA A 8 6.89 13.87 15.58
CA ALA A 8 7.02 12.83 16.61
C ALA A 8 5.85 11.83 16.57
N GLN A 9 4.61 12.31 16.42
CA GLN A 9 3.43 11.45 16.26
C GLN A 9 3.50 10.64 14.96
N LEU A 10 3.96 11.26 13.87
CA LEU A 10 4.17 10.59 12.60
C LEU A 10 5.17 9.43 12.75
N SER A 11 6.28 9.67 13.45
CA SER A 11 7.29 8.63 13.72
C SER A 11 6.73 7.48 14.56
N GLN A 12 5.89 7.77 15.56
CA GLN A 12 5.22 6.74 16.37
C GLN A 12 4.24 5.90 15.55
N ILE A 13 3.46 6.54 14.67
CA ILE A 13 2.54 5.85 13.76
C ILE A 13 3.35 4.93 12.85
N ILE A 14 4.42 5.44 12.22
CA ILE A 14 5.28 4.64 11.33
C ILE A 14 5.87 3.43 12.08
N ASN A 15 6.32 3.61 13.32
CA ASN A 15 6.83 2.50 14.13
C ASN A 15 5.76 1.45 14.46
N ALA A 16 4.52 1.87 14.73
CA ALA A 16 3.42 0.95 14.95
C ALA A 16 3.07 0.15 13.68
N VAL A 17 3.08 0.80 12.51
CA VAL A 17 2.87 0.12 11.23
C VAL A 17 4.01 -0.84 10.93
N ASN A 18 5.26 -0.50 11.26
CA ASN A 18 6.42 -1.38 11.06
C ASN A 18 6.33 -2.71 11.84
N GLN A 19 5.62 -2.76 12.97
CA GLN A 19 5.48 -3.99 13.76
C GLN A 19 4.56 -5.00 13.07
N ASP A 20 3.47 -4.52 12.48
CA ASP A 20 2.51 -5.36 11.75
C ASP A 20 1.85 -4.60 10.59
N PRO A 21 2.58 -4.46 9.47
CA PRO A 21 2.15 -3.58 8.39
C PRO A 21 0.92 -4.14 7.66
N PHE A 22 0.80 -5.46 7.58
CA PHE A 22 -0.34 -6.09 6.90
C PHE A 22 -1.63 -5.98 7.73
N ASP A 23 -1.59 -6.28 9.03
CA ASP A 23 -2.81 -6.25 9.86
C ASP A 23 -3.33 -4.81 10.04
N VAL A 24 -2.43 -3.83 10.12
CA VAL A 24 -2.84 -2.42 10.15
C VAL A 24 -3.53 -2.02 8.84
N CYS A 25 -2.97 -2.38 7.68
CA CYS A 25 -3.54 -1.99 6.40
C CYS A 25 -4.89 -2.65 6.08
N ARG A 26 -5.16 -3.86 6.58
CA ARG A 26 -6.45 -4.56 6.38
C ARG A 26 -7.50 -4.24 7.44
N SER A 27 -7.14 -3.57 8.53
CA SER A 27 -8.09 -3.17 9.56
C SER A 27 -9.03 -2.08 9.05
N PRO A 28 -10.35 -2.11 9.35
CA PRO A 28 -11.30 -1.07 8.95
C PRO A 28 -10.92 0.34 9.42
N HIS A 29 -10.28 0.44 10.59
CA HIS A 29 -9.77 1.70 11.13
C HIS A 29 -8.35 1.97 10.63
N GLY A 30 -7.50 0.95 10.59
CA GLY A 30 -6.10 1.09 10.19
C GLY A 30 -5.94 1.52 8.73
N THR A 31 -6.75 1.00 7.79
CA THR A 31 -6.73 1.41 6.38
C THR A 31 -6.94 2.91 6.21
N ARG A 32 -7.83 3.52 7.00
CA ARG A 32 -8.09 4.97 6.95
C ARG A 32 -6.88 5.77 7.44
N SER A 33 -6.26 5.32 8.52
CA SER A 33 -5.04 5.92 9.07
C SER A 33 -3.88 5.85 8.07
N ILE A 34 -3.68 4.72 7.40
CA ILE A 34 -2.64 4.56 6.36
C ILE A 34 -2.92 5.44 5.15
N GLN A 35 -4.18 5.53 4.71
CA GLN A 35 -4.54 6.41 3.61
C GLN A 35 -4.23 7.89 3.92
N LYS A 36 -4.40 8.31 5.17
CA LYS A 36 -4.01 9.65 5.63
C LYS A 36 -2.49 9.80 5.72
N LEU A 37 -1.80 8.78 6.24
CA LEU A 37 -0.35 8.73 6.30
C LEU A 37 0.28 8.94 4.92
N ILE A 38 -0.25 8.25 3.89
CA ILE A 38 0.19 8.37 2.49
C ILE A 38 0.09 9.81 1.96
N GLU A 39 -0.94 10.56 2.36
CA GLU A 39 -1.06 11.98 1.99
C GLU A 39 0.03 12.84 2.66
N ILE A 40 0.30 12.58 3.94
CA ILE A 40 1.22 13.38 4.75
C ILE A 40 2.68 13.08 4.39
N VAL A 41 3.05 11.81 4.25
CA VAL A 41 4.46 11.42 4.01
C VAL A 41 4.97 11.81 2.64
N ARG A 42 4.09 12.13 1.69
CA ARG A 42 4.49 12.68 0.39
C ARG A 42 5.26 14.00 0.55
N GLU A 43 4.98 14.75 1.61
CA GLU A 43 5.54 16.08 1.86
C GLU A 43 6.63 16.06 2.95
N GLN A 44 7.07 14.88 3.41
CA GLN A 44 7.97 14.71 4.56
C GLN A 44 9.08 13.69 4.30
N ASP A 45 10.13 13.71 5.12
CA ASP A 45 11.35 12.87 5.03
C ASP A 45 11.11 11.34 5.20
N HIS A 46 9.88 10.88 5.39
CA HIS A 46 9.55 9.47 5.65
C HIS A 46 9.00 8.71 4.42
N PHE A 47 8.98 9.36 3.26
CA PHE A 47 8.40 8.80 2.04
C PHE A 47 8.99 7.43 1.67
N ASP A 48 10.32 7.34 1.59
CA ASP A 48 11.01 6.12 1.15
C ASP A 48 10.82 4.96 2.14
N GLN A 49 10.77 5.26 3.45
CA GLN A 49 10.49 4.26 4.47
C GLN A 49 9.09 3.65 4.30
N ILE A 50 8.07 4.49 4.09
CA ILE A 50 6.69 4.01 3.86
C ILE A 50 6.57 3.29 2.52
N LYS A 51 7.21 3.78 1.47
CA LYS A 51 7.26 3.10 0.18
C LYS A 51 7.88 1.71 0.30
N ALA A 52 9.00 1.58 0.99
CA ALA A 52 9.66 0.29 1.24
C ALA A 52 8.72 -0.66 2.00
N LEU A 53 8.10 -0.18 3.08
CA LEU A 53 7.19 -0.97 3.89
C LEU A 53 5.96 -1.46 3.11
N LEU A 54 5.30 -0.58 2.36
CA LEU A 54 4.12 -0.94 1.58
C LEU A 54 4.46 -1.87 0.40
N SER A 55 5.67 -1.76 -0.14
CA SER A 55 6.13 -2.65 -1.21
C SER A 55 6.24 -4.11 -0.78
N THR A 56 6.52 -4.38 0.50
CA THR A 56 6.65 -5.77 1.00
C THR A 56 5.30 -6.48 1.17
N ILE A 57 4.20 -5.74 1.24
CA ILE A 57 2.85 -6.28 1.50
C ILE A 57 1.86 -6.04 0.34
N ILE A 58 2.32 -5.45 -0.77
CA ILE A 58 1.43 -4.95 -1.83
C ILE A 58 0.58 -6.05 -2.46
N LYS A 59 1.16 -7.25 -2.55
CA LYS A 59 0.50 -8.41 -3.13
C LYS A 59 -0.66 -8.84 -2.26
N GLU A 60 -0.44 -8.99 -0.96
CA GLU A 60 -1.46 -9.36 0.01
C GLU A 60 -2.57 -8.30 0.08
N LEU A 61 -2.22 -7.01 0.04
CA LEU A 61 -3.20 -5.92 0.03
C LEU A 61 -4.11 -5.94 -1.21
N SER A 62 -3.64 -6.45 -2.34
CA SER A 62 -4.43 -6.49 -3.58
C SER A 62 -5.62 -7.46 -3.50
N TRP A 63 -5.55 -8.45 -2.60
CA TRP A 63 -6.62 -9.42 -2.38
C TRP A 63 -7.51 -9.07 -1.18
N ASP A 64 -7.17 -8.04 -0.41
CA ASP A 64 -7.92 -7.64 0.78
C ASP A 64 -8.93 -6.51 0.48
N ILE A 65 -10.13 -6.61 1.07
CA ILE A 65 -11.22 -5.65 0.87
C ILE A 65 -10.91 -4.25 1.40
N ASN A 66 -10.08 -4.13 2.43
CA ASN A 66 -9.64 -2.85 3.00
C ASN A 66 -8.27 -2.44 2.43
N GLY A 67 -7.40 -3.40 2.17
CA GLY A 67 -6.06 -3.20 1.62
C GLY A 67 -6.06 -2.60 0.22
N ASN A 68 -7.02 -2.97 -0.64
CA ASN A 68 -7.10 -2.40 -1.99
C ASN A 68 -7.36 -0.87 -1.98
N HIS A 69 -7.98 -0.33 -0.93
CA HIS A 69 -8.14 1.11 -0.78
C HIS A 69 -6.80 1.82 -0.52
N VAL A 70 -5.87 1.15 0.16
CA VAL A 70 -4.49 1.64 0.34
C VAL A 70 -3.78 1.70 -1.02
N ILE A 71 -3.90 0.65 -1.84
CA ILE A 71 -3.33 0.61 -3.20
C ILE A 71 -3.89 1.75 -4.06
N GLN A 72 -5.20 1.90 -4.11
CA GLN A 72 -5.85 2.99 -4.85
C GLN A 72 -5.40 4.36 -4.35
N LYS A 73 -5.16 4.51 -3.05
CA LYS A 73 -4.67 5.76 -2.48
C LYS A 73 -3.25 6.08 -2.96
N ILE A 74 -2.35 5.10 -2.95
CA ILE A 74 -0.99 5.26 -3.49
C ILE A 74 -1.04 5.69 -4.95
N LEU A 75 -1.83 5.00 -5.78
CA LEU A 75 -1.96 5.30 -7.22
C LEU A 75 -2.52 6.70 -7.50
N LYS A 76 -3.37 7.24 -6.62
CA LYS A 76 -3.90 8.61 -6.73
C LYS A 76 -2.94 9.66 -6.18
N SER A 77 -2.14 9.31 -5.17
CA SER A 77 -1.34 10.26 -4.41
C SER A 77 0.12 10.33 -4.87
N TRP A 78 0.69 9.27 -5.43
CA TRP A 78 2.11 9.21 -5.81
C TRP A 78 2.29 9.25 -7.33
N SER A 79 3.48 9.67 -7.80
CA SER A 79 3.82 9.62 -9.22
C SER A 79 3.91 8.18 -9.73
N THR A 80 3.76 7.98 -11.04
CA THR A 80 3.89 6.65 -11.67
C THR A 80 5.20 5.97 -11.31
N GLN A 81 6.32 6.70 -11.34
CA GLN A 81 7.64 6.18 -10.97
C GLN A 81 7.67 5.70 -9.50
N ASN A 82 6.98 6.39 -8.60
CA ASN A 82 6.92 6.00 -7.20
C ASN A 82 5.97 4.83 -6.94
N SER A 83 4.97 4.66 -7.79
CA SER A 83 4.00 3.57 -7.71
C SER A 83 4.38 2.35 -8.57
N GLN A 84 5.55 2.35 -9.22
CA GLN A 84 5.98 1.31 -10.16
C GLN A 84 5.91 -0.11 -9.56
N PHE A 85 6.30 -0.24 -8.29
CA PHE A 85 6.26 -1.50 -7.55
C PHE A 85 4.87 -2.17 -7.53
N ILE A 86 3.79 -1.38 -7.59
CA ILE A 86 2.41 -1.89 -7.66
C ILE A 86 2.18 -2.57 -9.00
N PHE A 87 2.56 -1.89 -10.09
CA PHE A 87 2.43 -2.45 -11.44
C PHE A 87 3.27 -3.71 -11.61
N ASP A 88 4.50 -3.70 -11.14
CA ASP A 88 5.39 -4.86 -11.19
C ASP A 88 4.80 -6.07 -10.46
N ALA A 89 4.24 -5.85 -9.25
CA ALA A 89 3.58 -6.89 -8.47
C ALA A 89 2.32 -7.43 -9.16
N MET A 90 1.48 -6.55 -9.72
CA MET A 90 0.27 -6.96 -10.45
C MET A 90 0.62 -7.72 -11.73
N SER A 91 1.58 -7.25 -12.52
CA SER A 91 2.03 -7.91 -13.74
C SER A 91 2.59 -9.30 -13.46
N ALA A 92 3.43 -9.45 -12.42
CA ALA A 92 3.94 -10.75 -12.00
C ALA A 92 2.80 -11.71 -11.61
N GLN A 93 1.75 -11.20 -10.95
CA GLN A 93 0.58 -11.97 -10.59
C GLN A 93 -0.25 -12.39 -11.83
N CYS A 94 -0.46 -11.47 -12.78
CA CYS A 94 -1.14 -11.78 -14.04
C CYS A 94 -0.41 -12.89 -14.82
N VAL A 95 0.92 -12.80 -14.94
CA VAL A 95 1.73 -13.85 -15.58
C VAL A 95 1.58 -15.18 -14.85
N LYS A 96 1.65 -15.17 -13.51
CA LYS A 96 1.46 -16.39 -12.70
C LYS A 96 0.10 -17.03 -12.93
N ILE A 97 -0.97 -16.24 -13.02
CA ILE A 97 -2.33 -16.74 -13.29
C ILE A 97 -2.41 -17.27 -14.74
N ALA A 98 -1.92 -16.51 -15.72
CA ALA A 98 -1.96 -16.89 -17.13
C ALA A 98 -1.16 -18.17 -17.44
N CYS A 99 -0.02 -18.38 -16.77
CA CYS A 99 0.82 -19.56 -16.90
C CYS A 99 0.39 -20.74 -16.00
N HIS A 100 -0.64 -20.58 -15.16
CA HIS A 100 -1.15 -21.68 -14.36
C HIS A 100 -1.91 -22.65 -15.28
N LYS A 101 -1.72 -23.96 -15.07
CA LYS A 101 -2.23 -25.06 -15.92
C LYS A 101 -3.77 -25.08 -16.12
N HIS A 102 -4.51 -24.23 -15.40
CA HIS A 102 -5.95 -24.01 -15.50
C HIS A 102 -6.37 -22.52 -15.70
N GLY A 103 -5.41 -21.57 -15.73
CA GLY A 103 -5.70 -20.13 -15.77
C GLY A 103 -6.14 -19.59 -17.13
N CYS A 104 -5.87 -20.34 -18.21
CA CYS A 104 -6.30 -20.00 -19.57
C CYS A 104 -7.84 -20.02 -19.75
N CYS A 105 -8.60 -20.62 -18.81
CA CYS A 105 -10.07 -20.68 -18.86
C CYS A 105 -10.78 -19.59 -18.04
N ILE A 106 -10.06 -18.74 -17.29
CA ILE A 106 -10.66 -17.74 -16.38
C ILE A 106 -10.55 -16.31 -16.94
N MET A 107 -9.65 -16.04 -17.90
CA MET A 107 -9.55 -14.76 -18.60
C MET A 107 -10.32 -14.76 -19.95
N GLN A 108 -11.61 -15.06 -19.93
CA GLN A 108 -12.54 -14.76 -21.03
C GLN A 108 -13.62 -13.80 -20.57
#